data_AF-A0A5C7PHK1-F1
#
_entry.id   AF-A0A5C7PHK1-F1
#
_cell.length_a   1.000
_cell.length_b   1.000
_cell.length_c   1.000
_cell.angle_alpha   90.00
_cell.angle_beta   90.00
_cell.angle_gamma   90.00
#
_symmetry.space_group_name_H-M   'P 1'
#
loop_
_entity.id
_entity.type
_entity.pdbx_description
1 polymer ?
#
loop_
_entity_poly.entity_id
_entity_poly.type
_entity_poly.pdbx_seq_one_letter_code
_entity_poly.pdbx_strand_id
1 'polypeptide(L)' 'MSAYPHLLAPLDLGFTTLPNRVLMGSMHTGLEDGRKHFPAMAEFFAERARGGVGLMVTG' A
#
# COMPACT_ATOMS: atom_id res chain seq x y z
N MET A 1 25.75 0.61 -5.48
CA MET A 1 24.66 1.59 -5.28
C MET A 1 23.39 1.01 -5.90
N SER A 2 22.25 1.13 -5.24
CA SER A 2 20.96 0.73 -5.82
C SER A 2 20.68 1.54 -7.10
N ALA A 3 20.11 0.91 -8.13
CA ALA A 3 19.69 1.60 -9.35
C ALA A 3 18.58 2.64 -9.10
N TYR A 4 17.90 2.56 -7.94
CA TYR A 4 16.78 3.43 -7.57
C TYR A 4 17.04 4.08 -6.21
N PRO A 5 17.90 5.11 -6.13
CA PRO A 5 18.31 5.71 -4.85
C PRO A 5 17.16 6.40 -4.10
N HIS A 6 16.10 6.81 -4.80
CA HIS A 6 14.98 7.54 -4.20
C HIS A 6 13.74 6.68 -3.95
N LEU A 7 13.60 5.53 -4.62
CA LEU A 7 12.37 4.74 -4.59
C LEU A 7 12.04 4.24 -3.17
N LEU A 8 13.06 3.72 -2.49
CA LEU A 8 12.94 3.19 -1.13
C LEU A 8 13.41 4.19 -0.06
N ALA A 9 13.70 5.44 -0.44
CA ALA A 9 14.03 6.48 0.52
C ALA A 9 12.75 6.88 1.29
N PRO A 10 12.82 7.07 2.61
CA PRO A 10 11.70 7.55 3.41
C PRO A 10 11.15 8.89 2.89
N LEU A 11 9.87 9.14 3.19
CA LEU A 11 9.20 10.40 2.87
C LEU A 11 8.54 10.96 4.13
N ASP A 12 9.03 12.10 4.61
CA ASP A 12 8.44 12.87 5.69
C ASP A 12 7.24 13.68 5.17
N LEU A 13 6.09 13.52 5.80
CA LEU A 13 4.85 14.24 5.49
C LEU A 13 4.52 15.32 6.55
N GLY A 14 5.42 15.59 7.48
CA GLY A 14 5.28 16.57 8.57
C GLY A 14 4.55 16.05 9.81
N PHE A 15 3.60 15.12 9.64
CA PHE A 15 2.85 14.49 10.74
C PHE A 15 3.11 12.99 10.88
N THR A 16 3.72 12.37 9.87
CA THR A 16 4.12 10.96 9.84
C THR A 16 5.20 10.77 8.78
N THR A 17 5.88 9.63 8.81
CA THR A 17 6.91 9.27 7.83
C THR A 17 6.49 8.00 7.12
N LEU A 18 6.42 8.06 5.79
CA LEU A 18 6.27 6.85 4.98
C LEU A 18 7.63 6.14 4.87
N PRO A 19 7.66 4.81 4.97
CA PRO A 19 8.92 4.06 4.93
C PRO A 19 9.60 4.10 3.56
N ASN A 20 8.85 4.41 2.49
CA ASN A 20 9.34 4.53 1.12
C ASN A 20 8.34 5.33 0.26
N ARG A 21 8.67 5.49 -1.03
CA ARG A 21 7.87 6.25 -2.01
C ARG A 21 7.01 5.34 -2.91
N VAL A 22 6.73 4.11 -2.46
CA VAL A 22 5.88 3.16 -3.19
C VAL A 22 4.44 3.32 -2.72
N LEU A 23 3.57 3.72 -3.63
CA LEU A 23 2.14 3.87 -3.40
C LEU A 23 1.38 2.80 -4.18
N MET A 24 0.49 2.09 -3.50
CA MET A 24 -0.54 1.27 -4.14
C MET A 24 -1.74 2.16 -4.46
N GLY A 25 -1.99 2.33 -5.76
CA GLY A 25 -3.10 3.14 -6.24
C GLY A 25 -4.46 2.56 -5.87
N SER A 26 -5.48 3.42 -5.90
CA SER A 26 -6.88 3.03 -5.74
C SER A 26 -7.29 2.04 -6.82
N MET A 27 -8.00 0.99 -6.43
CA MET A 27 -8.46 -0.09 -7.31
C MET A 27 -9.85 -0.57 -6.84
N HIS A 28 -10.80 -0.61 -7.77
CA HIS A 28 -12.04 -1.36 -7.59
C HIS A 28 -11.78 -2.83 -7.92
N THR A 29 -11.76 -3.67 -6.91
CA THR A 29 -11.38 -5.08 -7.03
C THR A 29 -12.59 -6.02 -7.11
N GLY A 30 -13.79 -5.49 -6.81
CA GLY A 30 -15.00 -6.27 -6.55
C GLY A 30 -15.02 -6.96 -5.17
N LEU A 31 -13.93 -6.91 -4.39
CA LEU A 31 -13.91 -7.43 -3.01
C LEU A 31 -14.59 -6.48 -2.02
N GLU A 32 -14.77 -5.23 -2.41
CA GLU A 32 -15.55 -4.21 -1.71
C GLU A 32 -17.07 -4.49 -1.73
N ASP A 33 -17.56 -5.34 -2.66
CA ASP A 33 -18.97 -5.62 -2.89
C ASP A 33 -19.58 -6.62 -1.87
N GLY A 34 -19.51 -6.22 -0.61
CA GLY A 34 -20.22 -6.85 0.49
C GLY A 34 -19.33 -7.52 1.53
N ARG A 35 -19.83 -7.52 2.78
CA ARG A 35 -19.08 -7.96 3.98
C ARG A 35 -18.50 -9.38 3.90
N LYS A 36 -19.12 -10.26 3.11
CA LYS A 36 -18.64 -11.64 2.89
C LYS A 36 -17.23 -11.70 2.28
N HIS A 37 -16.80 -10.64 1.58
CA HIS A 37 -15.49 -10.56 0.93
C HIS A 37 -14.42 -9.89 1.79
N PHE A 38 -14.77 -9.34 2.95
CA PHE A 38 -13.83 -8.62 3.80
C PHE A 38 -12.60 -9.44 4.22
N PRO A 39 -12.69 -10.75 4.51
CA PRO A 39 -11.50 -11.56 4.77
C PRO A 39 -10.53 -11.58 3.57
N ALA A 40 -11.07 -11.72 2.35
CA ALA A 40 -10.26 -11.71 1.14
C ALA A 40 -9.68 -10.31 0.84
N MET A 41 -10.45 -9.26 1.08
CA MET A 41 -9.99 -7.87 0.96
C MET A 41 -8.87 -7.55 1.97
N ALA A 42 -9.02 -8.00 3.22
CA ALA A 42 -7.99 -7.83 4.24
C ALA A 42 -6.69 -8.55 3.85
N GLU A 43 -6.77 -9.79 3.37
CA GLU A 43 -5.60 -10.53 2.91
C GLU A 43 -4.95 -9.89 1.68
N PHE A 44 -5.77 -9.39 0.74
CA PHE A 44 -5.27 -8.66 -0.43
C PHE A 44 -4.38 -7.47 -0.04
N PHE A 45 -4.81 -6.64 0.92
CA PHE A 45 -4.00 -5.52 1.42
C PHE A 45 -2.85 -5.97 2.32
N ALA A 46 -3.05 -6.99 3.16
CA ALA A 46 -2.00 -7.52 4.02
C ALA A 46 -0.80 -8.04 3.23
N GLU A 47 -1.04 -8.72 2.10
CA GLU A 47 0.03 -9.15 1.20
C GLU A 47 0.83 -7.98 0.61
N ARG A 48 0.18 -6.85 0.28
CA ARG A 48 0.89 -5.65 -0.22
C ARG A 48 1.67 -4.94 0.90
N ALA A 49 1.14 -4.95 2.12
CA ALA A 49 1.85 -4.41 3.28
C ALA A 49 3.11 -5.26 3.56
N ARG A 50 2.98 -6.59 3.54
CA ARG A 50 4.10 -7.54 3.66
C ARG A 50 5.12 -7.37 2.53
N GLY A 51 4.65 -7.02 1.32
CA GLY A 51 5.50 -6.67 0.18
C GLY A 51 6.22 -5.32 0.27
N GLY A 52 5.96 -4.52 1.31
CA GLY A 52 6.69 -3.28 1.58
C GLY A 52 6.10 -2.02 0.95
N VAL A 53 4.83 -2.00 0.56
CA VAL A 53 4.15 -0.76 0.13
C VAL A 53 4.13 0.27 1.27
N GLY A 54 4.52 1.51 0.98
CA GLY A 54 4.57 2.58 1.98
C GLY A 54 3.23 3.26 2.25
N LEU A 55 2.34 3.32 1.25
CA LEU A 55 0.99 3.89 1.36
C LEU A 55 0.02 3.17 0.40
N MET A 56 -1.21 2.93 0.85
CA MET A 56 -2.28 2.35 0.03
C MET A 56 -3.47 3.30 0.00
N VAL A 57 -4.07 3.44 -1.18
CA VAL A 57 -5.37 4.11 -1.35
C VAL A 57 -6.39 3.05 -1.72
N THR A 58 -7.52 2.99 -1.02
CA THR A 58 -8.58 2.02 -1.31
C THR A 58 -9.51 2.54 -2.41
N GLY A 59 -10.17 1.63 -3.13
CA GLY A 59 -11.30 1.91 -4.03
C GLY A 59 -12.63 1.89 -3.30
#